data_AF-D5SQQ2-F1
#
_entry.id   AF-D5SQQ2-F1
#
_cell.length_a   1.000
_cell.length_b   1.000
_cell.length_c   1.000
_cell.angle_alpha   90.00
_cell.angle_beta   90.00
_cell.angle_gamma   90.00
#
_symmetry.space_group_name_H-M   'P 1'
#
loop_
_entity.id
_entity.type
_entity.pdbx_description
1 polymer ?
#
loop_
_entity_poly.entity_id
_entity_poly.type
_entity_poly.pdbx_seq_one_letter_code
_entity_poly.pdbx_strand_id
1 'polypeptide(L)'
;MDIAWITQALYGFALIVAGLLVSSLVGAIWLRLAATWLGFATIPYRGALKSSLITNFILISLNGYVSLSSVFSISLLGGLEDDRGYSRMNLAFSFPPLYFMYATIFGLLITAAVLMKTIPEKESNAGLKFVDALALAAFYFALTFAFLVFVAVFVLLAIIGIFKVTGV
;
A
#
# COMPACT_ATOMS: atom_id res chain seq x y z
N MET A 1 30.72 3.96 -14.60
CA MET A 1 29.45 3.89 -13.85
C MET A 1 28.95 5.32 -13.71
N ASP A 2 27.94 5.71 -14.49
CA ASP A 2 27.57 7.12 -14.70
C ASP A 2 26.91 7.76 -13.49
N ILE A 3 27.37 8.95 -13.09
CA ILE A 3 26.80 9.72 -11.97
C ILE A 3 25.28 9.90 -12.12
N ALA A 4 24.77 9.98 -13.35
CA ALA A 4 23.34 10.08 -13.66
C ALA A 4 22.51 8.90 -13.10
N TRP A 5 23.02 7.67 -13.13
CA TRP A 5 22.31 6.49 -12.63
C TRP A 5 22.18 6.53 -11.09
N ILE A 6 23.25 6.96 -10.40
CA ILE A 6 23.27 7.11 -8.95
C ILE A 6 22.27 8.18 -8.53
N THR A 7 22.23 9.29 -9.28
CA THR A 7 21.34 10.41 -8.96
C THR A 7 19.88 10.02 -9.14
N GLN A 8 19.52 9.31 -10.23
CA GLN A 8 18.17 8.78 -10.43
C GLN A 8 17.76 7.78 -9.35
N ALA A 9 18.65 6.88 -8.94
CA ALA A 9 18.39 5.93 -7.86
C ALA A 9 18.12 6.65 -6.52
N LEU A 10 18.89 7.69 -6.21
CA LEU A 10 18.70 8.51 -5.00
C LEU A 10 17.38 9.29 -5.04
N TYR A 11 17.01 9.86 -6.18
CA TYR A 11 15.71 10.54 -6.34
C TYR A 11 14.53 9.57 -6.19
N GLY A 12 14.61 8.39 -6.81
CA GLY A 12 13.60 7.35 -6.67
C GLY A 12 13.45 6.89 -5.21
N PHE A 13 14.56 6.66 -4.52
CA PHE A 13 14.57 6.34 -3.10
C PHE A 13 13.96 7.46 -2.25
N ALA A 14 14.34 8.71 -2.50
CA ALA A 14 13.80 9.86 -1.78
C ALA A 14 12.27 10.00 -1.97
N LEU A 15 11.75 9.76 -3.18
CA LEU A 15 10.32 9.76 -3.46
C LEU A 15 9.59 8.64 -2.72
N ILE A 16 10.17 7.43 -2.67
CA ILE A 16 9.60 6.31 -1.91
C ILE A 16 9.54 6.64 -0.42
N VAL A 17 10.62 7.18 0.15
CA VAL A 17 10.67 7.57 1.57
C VAL A 17 9.69 8.69 1.87
N ALA A 18 9.63 9.73 1.04
CA ALA A 18 8.68 10.82 1.20
C ALA A 18 7.23 10.31 1.11
N GLY A 19 6.94 9.44 0.13
CA GLY A 19 5.64 8.79 -0.02
C GLY A 19 5.27 7.92 1.18
N LEU A 20 6.21 7.16 1.74
CA LEU A 20 6.02 6.39 2.97
C LEU A 20 5.68 7.30 4.15
N LEU A 21 6.39 8.41 4.32
CA LEU A 21 6.14 9.34 5.43
C LEU A 21 4.77 10.00 5.31
N VAL A 22 4.44 10.53 4.13
CA VAL A 22 3.15 11.19 3.88
C VAL A 22 1.99 10.20 4.03
N SER A 23 2.10 9.00 3.45
CA SER A 23 1.08 7.95 3.59
C SER A 23 0.92 7.50 5.03
N SER A 24 1.98 7.49 5.85
CA SER A 24 1.91 7.14 7.27
C SER A 24 1.26 8.23 8.11
N LEU A 25 1.49 9.50 7.79
CA LEU A 25 0.82 10.63 8.44
C LEU A 25 -0.69 10.61 8.19
N VAL A 26 -1.08 10.39 6.93
CA VAL A 26 -2.48 10.27 6.51
C VAL A 26 -3.10 9.00 7.09
N GLY A 27 -2.38 7.88 7.02
CA GLY A 27 -2.80 6.60 7.59
C GLY A 27 -3.03 6.66 9.09
N ALA A 28 -2.22 7.41 9.85
CA ALA A 28 -2.43 7.63 11.28
C ALA A 28 -3.78 8.31 11.57
N ILE A 29 -4.22 9.23 10.70
CA ILE A 29 -5.52 9.91 10.82
C ILE A 29 -6.65 8.91 10.55
N TRP A 30 -6.54 8.11 9.49
CA TRP A 30 -7.52 7.08 9.16
C TRP A 30 -7.64 6.01 10.23
N LEU A 31 -6.53 5.58 10.81
CA LEU A 31 -6.50 4.59 11.88
C LEU A 31 -7.24 5.09 13.13
N ARG A 32 -7.08 6.38 13.46
CA ARG A 32 -7.79 7.00 14.58
C ARG A 32 -9.28 7.15 14.30
N LEU A 33 -9.65 7.55 13.08
CA LEU A 33 -11.05 7.60 12.64
C LEU A 33 -11.71 6.21 12.74
N ALA A 34 -11.03 5.19 12.21
CA ALA A 34 -11.47 3.80 12.27
C ALA A 34 -11.68 3.32 13.72
N ALA A 35 -10.71 3.57 14.59
CA ALA A 35 -10.80 3.18 16.00
C ALA A 35 -11.90 3.94 16.75
N THR A 36 -12.17 5.19 16.36
CA THR A 36 -13.26 6.00 16.93
C THR A 36 -14.62 5.46 16.49
N TRP A 37 -14.79 5.15 15.20
CA TRP A 37 -16.05 4.64 14.66
C TRP A 37 -16.38 3.22 15.13
N LEU A 38 -15.37 2.36 15.31
CA LEU A 38 -15.55 1.01 15.84
C LEU A 38 -15.64 0.96 17.38
N GLY A 39 -15.51 2.11 18.06
CA GLY A 39 -15.65 2.22 19.51
C GLY A 39 -14.48 1.63 20.32
N PHE A 40 -13.38 1.22 19.67
CA PHE A 40 -12.32 0.44 20.28
C PHE A 40 -11.44 1.22 21.27
N ALA A 41 -11.10 2.49 21.03
CA ALA A 41 -10.43 3.40 22.00
C ALA A 41 -10.04 4.73 21.33
N THR A 42 -9.80 5.78 22.14
CA THR A 42 -9.03 6.96 21.71
C THR A 42 -7.55 6.63 21.60
N ILE A 43 -7.10 6.28 20.40
CA ILE A 43 -5.68 5.98 20.14
C ILE A 43 -4.89 7.31 20.10
N PRO A 44 -3.80 7.46 20.89
CA PRO A 44 -2.92 8.62 20.79
C PRO A 44 -2.25 8.66 19.42
N TYR A 45 -2.13 9.85 18.83
CA TYR A 45 -1.62 10.03 17.46
C TYR A 45 -0.25 9.40 17.24
N ARG A 46 0.65 9.50 18.23
CA ARG A 46 1.98 8.88 18.17
C ARG A 46 1.93 7.36 18.01
N GLY A 47 0.99 6.70 18.68
CA GLY A 47 0.78 5.26 18.56
C GLY A 47 0.25 4.90 17.18
N ALA A 48 -0.81 5.59 16.73
CA ALA A 48 -1.39 5.40 15.41
C ALA A 48 -0.38 5.64 14.26
N LEU A 49 0.47 6.64 14.39
CA LEU A 49 1.54 6.94 13.44
C LEU A 49 2.57 5.83 13.39
N LYS A 50 3.00 5.31 14.55
CA LYS A 50 3.95 4.18 14.60
C LYS A 50 3.35 2.94 13.95
N SER A 51 2.09 2.61 14.25
CA SER A 51 1.38 1.47 13.64
C SER A 51 1.26 1.64 12.12
N SER A 52 0.81 2.81 11.67
CA SER A 52 0.66 3.12 10.25
C SER A 52 2.00 3.08 9.51
N LEU A 53 3.07 3.60 10.10
CA LEU A 53 4.41 3.57 9.51
C LEU A 53 4.96 2.15 9.37
N ILE A 54 4.82 1.31 10.40
CA ILE A 54 5.25 -0.09 10.34
C ILE A 54 4.42 -0.86 9.31
N THR A 55 3.11 -0.68 9.30
CA THR A 55 2.21 -1.32 8.33
C THR A 55 2.56 -0.90 6.91
N ASN A 56 2.69 0.40 6.64
CA ASN A 56 3.02 0.90 5.30
C ASN A 56 4.41 0.44 4.86
N PHE A 57 5.40 0.42 5.76
CA PHE A 57 6.72 -0.12 5.46
C PHE A 57 6.65 -1.58 5.03
N ILE A 58 5.95 -2.44 5.78
CA ILE A 58 5.83 -3.86 5.44
C ILE A 58 5.08 -4.04 4.11
N LEU A 59 3.99 -3.29 3.89
CA LEU A 59 3.22 -3.36 2.65
C LEU A 59 4.07 -2.90 1.45
N ILE A 60 4.84 -1.82 1.58
CA ILE A 60 5.75 -1.36 0.52
C ILE A 60 6.85 -2.39 0.28
N SER A 61 7.44 -2.99 1.31
CA SER A 61 8.45 -4.04 1.13
C SER A 61 7.89 -5.28 0.44
N LEU A 62 6.68 -5.71 0.80
CA LEU A 62 6.00 -6.83 0.16
C LEU A 62 5.69 -6.53 -1.31
N ASN A 63 5.04 -5.40 -1.59
CA ASN A 63 4.73 -5.01 -2.97
C ASN A 63 5.99 -4.75 -3.79
N GLY A 64 7.05 -4.22 -3.16
CA GLY A 64 8.36 -4.01 -3.78
C GLY A 64 9.05 -5.32 -4.15
N TYR A 65 9.11 -6.30 -3.23
CA TYR A 65 9.63 -7.64 -3.51
C TYR A 65 8.87 -8.29 -4.66
N VAL A 66 7.55 -8.18 -4.65
CA VAL A 66 6.69 -8.75 -5.68
C VAL A 66 6.94 -8.08 -7.02
N SER A 67 6.98 -6.74 -7.05
CA SER A 67 7.23 -5.99 -8.27
C SER A 67 8.61 -6.33 -8.84
N LEU A 68 9.64 -6.43 -8.00
CA LEU A 68 10.99 -6.83 -8.41
C LEU A 68 11.02 -8.27 -8.92
N SER A 69 10.36 -9.19 -8.23
CA SER A 69 10.24 -10.60 -8.65
C SER A 69 9.51 -10.69 -10.00
N SER A 70 8.43 -9.93 -10.18
CA SER A 70 7.66 -9.85 -11.42
C SER A 70 8.52 -9.32 -12.57
N VAL A 71 9.23 -8.21 -12.36
CA VAL A 71 10.15 -7.62 -13.36
C VAL A 71 11.28 -8.58 -13.70
N PHE A 72 11.84 -9.27 -12.70
CA PHE A 72 12.89 -10.27 -12.91
C PHE A 72 12.37 -11.46 -13.72
N SER A 73 11.22 -12.02 -13.37
CA SER A 73 10.59 -13.11 -14.12
C SER A 73 10.23 -12.71 -15.55
N ILE A 74 9.68 -11.50 -15.75
CA ILE A 74 9.40 -10.96 -17.08
C ILE A 74 10.69 -10.74 -17.87
N SER A 75 11.77 -10.28 -17.25
CA SER A 75 13.06 -10.08 -17.92
C SER A 75 13.72 -11.41 -18.28
N LEU A 76 13.61 -12.42 -17.42
CA LEU A 76 14.14 -13.77 -17.65
C LEU A 76 13.34 -14.51 -18.74
N LEU A 77 12.01 -14.43 -18.70
CA LEU A 77 11.11 -15.03 -19.69
C LEU A 77 11.11 -14.25 -21.01
N GLY A 78 11.23 -12.93 -20.95
CA GLY A 78 11.43 -12.02 -22.08
C GLY A 78 12.77 -12.21 -22.78
N GLY A 79 13.78 -12.72 -22.07
CA GLY A 79 15.04 -13.18 -22.66
C GLY A 79 14.94 -14.53 -23.40
N LEU A 80 13.86 -15.28 -23.19
CA LEU A 80 13.52 -16.51 -23.93
C LEU A 80 12.53 -16.25 -25.09
N GLU A 81 12.15 -14.99 -25.28
CA GLU A 81 11.07 -14.54 -26.16
C GLU A 81 11.48 -14.53 -27.65
N ASP A 82 12.79 -14.64 -27.95
CA ASP A 82 13.29 -14.68 -29.33
C ASP A 82 12.90 -15.96 -30.10
N ASP A 83 12.52 -17.06 -29.43
CA ASP A 83 12.27 -18.35 -30.11
C ASP A 83 10.83 -18.89 -30.01
N ARG A 84 9.93 -18.32 -29.18
CA ARG A 84 8.62 -18.96 -28.87
C ARG A 84 7.37 -18.09 -28.96
N GLY A 85 7.48 -16.83 -29.37
CA GLY A 85 6.31 -15.99 -29.67
C GLY A 85 5.39 -15.67 -28.48
N TYR A 86 5.91 -15.72 -27.24
CA TYR A 86 5.19 -15.16 -26.11
C TYR A 86 5.19 -13.64 -26.25
N SER A 87 4.02 -13.00 -26.09
CA SER A 87 3.91 -11.55 -26.09
C SER A 87 4.03 -11.03 -24.66
N ARG A 88 4.91 -10.05 -24.42
CA ARG A 88 5.02 -9.29 -23.15
C ARG A 88 3.69 -8.83 -22.58
N MET A 89 2.69 -8.62 -23.45
CA MET A 89 1.33 -8.25 -23.06
C MET A 89 0.63 -9.39 -22.30
N ASN A 90 0.81 -10.66 -22.70
CA ASN A 90 0.25 -11.82 -21.99
C ASN A 90 0.86 -11.99 -20.59
N LEU A 91 2.15 -11.68 -20.42
CA LEU A 91 2.86 -11.76 -19.13
C LEU A 91 2.38 -10.73 -18.10
N ALA A 92 1.97 -9.54 -18.54
CA ALA A 92 1.36 -8.53 -17.67
C ALA A 92 -0.04 -8.94 -17.16
N PHE A 93 -0.76 -9.76 -17.92
CA PHE A 93 -2.05 -10.36 -17.51
C PHE A 93 -1.89 -11.70 -16.77
N SER A 94 -0.67 -12.25 -16.67
CA SER A 94 -0.38 -13.50 -15.95
C SER A 94 -0.45 -13.38 -14.43
N PHE A 95 -0.52 -12.18 -13.87
CA PHE A 95 -0.76 -12.00 -12.43
C PHE A 95 -2.25 -12.18 -12.15
N PRO A 96 -2.69 -13.34 -11.63
CA PRO A 96 -4.10 -13.63 -11.54
C PRO A 96 -4.76 -12.72 -10.50
N PRO A 97 -6.07 -12.43 -10.61
CA PRO A 97 -6.86 -11.79 -9.54
C PRO A 97 -6.66 -12.44 -8.15
N LEU A 98 -6.36 -13.74 -8.13
CA LEU A 98 -6.01 -14.50 -6.93
C LEU A 98 -4.76 -13.95 -6.22
N TYR A 99 -3.77 -13.47 -6.97
CA TYR A 99 -2.56 -12.89 -6.40
C TYR A 99 -2.87 -11.61 -5.60
N PHE A 100 -3.68 -10.71 -6.16
CA PHE A 100 -4.16 -9.52 -5.45
C PHE A 100 -4.98 -9.89 -4.21
N MET A 101 -5.80 -10.93 -4.31
CA MET A 101 -6.57 -11.45 -3.19
C MET A 101 -5.66 -11.96 -2.06
N TYR A 102 -4.65 -12.80 -2.37
CA TYR A 102 -3.69 -13.28 -1.38
C TYR A 102 -2.87 -12.14 -0.77
N ALA A 103 -2.37 -11.21 -1.59
CA ALA A 103 -1.63 -10.05 -1.10
C ALA A 103 -2.47 -9.20 -0.13
N THR A 104 -3.76 -9.04 -0.42
CA THR A 104 -4.71 -8.33 0.45
C THR A 104 -4.94 -9.08 1.76
N ILE A 105 -5.15 -10.40 1.72
CA ILE A 105 -5.33 -11.24 2.91
C ILE A 105 -4.08 -11.20 3.79
N PHE A 106 -2.89 -11.43 3.22
CA PHE A 106 -1.63 -11.36 3.97
C PHE A 106 -1.38 -9.96 4.53
N GLY A 107 -1.66 -8.91 3.75
CA GLY A 107 -1.57 -7.52 4.19
C GLY A 107 -2.48 -7.22 5.39
N LEU A 108 -3.72 -7.73 5.36
CA LEU A 108 -4.67 -7.61 6.46
C LEU A 108 -4.18 -8.33 7.73
N LEU A 109 -3.71 -9.57 7.59
CA LEU A 109 -3.23 -10.37 8.71
C LEU A 109 -2.01 -9.73 9.38
N ILE A 110 -1.05 -9.25 8.58
CA ILE A 110 0.14 -8.54 9.09
C ILE A 110 -0.27 -7.25 9.78
N THR A 111 -1.19 -6.48 9.17
CA THR A 111 -1.67 -5.23 9.76
C THR A 111 -2.37 -5.50 11.10
N ALA A 112 -3.23 -6.50 11.16
CA ALA A 112 -3.86 -6.94 12.41
C ALA A 112 -2.81 -7.30 13.47
N ALA A 113 -1.78 -8.07 13.12
CA ALA A 113 -0.70 -8.44 14.03
C ALA A 113 0.10 -7.22 14.55
N VAL A 114 0.35 -6.22 13.68
CA VAL A 114 0.98 -4.95 14.08
C VAL A 114 0.07 -4.19 15.04
N LEU A 115 -1.23 -4.09 14.75
CA LEU A 115 -2.20 -3.37 15.57
C LEU A 115 -2.35 -4.00 16.96
N MET A 116 -2.39 -5.33 17.07
CA MET A 116 -2.41 -6.03 18.37
C MET A 116 -1.22 -5.65 19.27
N LYS A 117 -0.03 -5.49 18.69
CA LYS A 117 1.19 -5.16 19.44
C LYS A 117 1.33 -3.67 19.76
N THR A 118 0.66 -2.81 19.00
CA THR A 118 0.91 -1.36 19.05
C THR A 118 -0.25 -0.57 19.65
N ILE A 119 -1.45 -1.13 19.66
CA ILE A 119 -2.64 -0.49 20.22
C ILE A 119 -3.08 -1.27 21.46
N PRO A 120 -3.09 -0.63 22.65
CA PRO A 120 -3.64 -1.23 23.84
C PRO A 120 -5.17 -1.27 23.79
N GLU A 121 -5.76 -2.31 24.38
CA GLU A 121 -7.19 -2.47 24.60
C GLU A 121 -7.67 -1.46 25.67
N LYS A 122 -8.85 -0.87 25.43
CA LYS A 122 -9.43 0.23 26.22
C LYS A 122 -9.58 -0.09 27.71
N GLU A 123 -9.87 -1.34 28.04
CA GLU A 123 -10.25 -1.73 29.40
C GLU A 123 -9.12 -2.41 30.18
N SER A 124 -8.13 -3.00 29.51
CA SER A 124 -7.18 -3.91 30.18
C SER A 124 -5.72 -3.46 30.15
N ASN A 125 -5.33 -2.39 29.43
CA ASN A 125 -3.93 -2.14 29.06
C ASN A 125 -3.22 -3.35 28.38
N ALA A 126 -3.95 -4.43 28.12
CA ALA A 126 -3.49 -5.58 27.36
C ALA A 126 -3.49 -5.23 25.86
N GLY A 127 -2.79 -6.02 25.05
CA GLY A 127 -2.86 -5.86 23.59
C GLY A 127 -4.26 -6.14 23.07
N LEU A 128 -4.66 -5.44 22.00
CA LEU A 128 -5.95 -5.66 21.34
C LEU A 128 -6.12 -7.14 20.95
N LYS A 129 -7.32 -7.71 21.08
CA LYS A 129 -7.60 -9.07 20.63
C LYS A 129 -7.46 -9.17 19.11
N PHE A 130 -7.06 -10.34 18.60
CA PHE A 130 -6.83 -10.54 17.17
C PHE A 130 -8.06 -10.23 16.31
N VAL A 131 -9.26 -10.61 16.78
CA VAL A 131 -10.52 -10.37 16.07
C VAL A 131 -10.80 -8.87 15.93
N ASP A 132 -10.62 -8.10 17.01
CA ASP A 132 -10.80 -6.64 17.00
C ASP A 132 -9.72 -5.96 16.15
N ALA A 133 -8.50 -6.49 16.18
CA ALA A 133 -7.39 -5.96 15.40
C ALA A 133 -7.59 -6.21 13.91
N LEU A 134 -8.17 -7.36 13.56
CA LEU A 134 -8.54 -7.71 12.20
C LEU A 134 -9.70 -6.85 11.71
N ALA A 135 -10.72 -6.60 12.54
CA ALA A 135 -11.81 -5.68 12.22
C ALA A 135 -11.29 -4.25 11.98
N LEU A 136 -10.41 -3.77 12.85
CA LEU A 136 -9.77 -2.46 12.71
C LEU A 136 -8.89 -2.39 11.45
N ALA A 137 -8.11 -3.44 11.17
CA ALA A 137 -7.29 -3.53 9.96
C ALA A 137 -8.16 -3.52 8.69
N ALA A 138 -9.24 -4.30 8.67
CA ALA A 138 -10.18 -4.36 7.55
C ALA A 138 -10.82 -3.00 7.29
N PHE A 139 -11.26 -2.32 8.35
CA PHE A 139 -11.86 -0.99 8.22
C PHE A 139 -10.84 0.07 7.77
N TYR A 140 -9.61 0.01 8.30
CA TYR A 140 -8.51 0.86 7.87
C TYR A 140 -8.17 0.65 6.38
N PHE A 141 -8.12 -0.60 5.92
CA PHE A 141 -7.91 -0.94 4.51
C PHE A 141 -9.05 -0.42 3.64
N ALA A 142 -10.30 -0.61 4.06
CA ALA A 142 -11.48 -0.15 3.32
C ALA A 142 -11.49 1.39 3.17
N LEU A 143 -11.19 2.13 4.25
CA LEU A 143 -11.06 3.59 4.21
C LEU A 143 -9.95 4.04 3.27
N THR A 144 -8.78 3.41 3.37
CA THR A 144 -7.63 3.74 2.54
C THR A 144 -7.92 3.48 1.06
N PHE A 145 -8.59 2.35 0.76
CA PHE A 145 -9.00 2.00 -0.60
C PHE A 145 -10.06 2.96 -1.15
N ALA A 146 -11.10 3.28 -0.37
CA ALA A 146 -12.13 4.24 -0.77
C ALA A 146 -11.53 5.62 -1.08
N PHE A 147 -10.58 6.07 -0.25
CA PHE A 147 -9.87 7.31 -0.49
C PHE A 147 -9.01 7.25 -1.77
N LEU A 148 -8.31 6.14 -2.02
CA LEU A 148 -7.52 5.95 -3.23
C LEU A 148 -8.39 5.98 -4.49
N VAL A 149 -9.56 5.34 -4.47
CA VAL A 149 -10.54 5.40 -5.56
C VAL A 149 -11.03 6.84 -5.76
N PHE A 150 -11.34 7.55 -4.68
CA PHE A 150 -11.75 8.96 -4.76
C PHE A 150 -10.68 9.84 -5.41
N VAL A 151 -9.41 9.70 -4.99
CA VAL A 151 -8.27 10.42 -5.58
C VAL A 151 -8.11 10.05 -7.07
N ALA A 152 -8.19 8.77 -7.41
CA ALA A 152 -8.08 8.33 -8.81
C ALA A 152 -9.18 8.93 -9.69
N VAL A 153 -10.43 8.92 -9.22
CA VAL A 153 -11.56 9.56 -9.92
C VAL A 153 -11.33 11.06 -10.07
N PHE A 154 -10.90 11.74 -9.01
CA PHE A 154 -10.62 13.17 -9.04
C PHE A 154 -9.52 13.54 -10.04
N VAL A 155 -8.41 12.79 -10.05
CA VAL A 155 -7.32 12.97 -11.02
C VAL A 155 -7.82 12.75 -12.44
N LEU A 156 -8.63 11.72 -12.67
CA LEU A 156 -9.20 11.43 -13.98
C LEU A 156 -10.13 12.55 -14.46
N LEU A 157 -10.96 13.10 -13.57
CA LEU A 157 -11.79 14.27 -13.85
C LEU A 157 -10.95 15.53 -14.14
N ALA A 158 -9.86 15.75 -13.40
CA ALA A 158 -8.95 16.87 -13.63
C ALA A 158 -8.26 16.77 -14.99
N ILE A 159 -7.79 15.57 -15.36
CA ILE A 159 -7.21 15.30 -16.67
C ILE A 159 -8.24 15.58 -17.77
N ILE A 160 -9.46 15.05 -17.66
CA ILE A 160 -10.55 15.33 -18.61
C ILE A 160 -10.83 16.84 -18.70
N GLY A 161 -10.85 17.54 -17.56
CA GLY A 161 -11.05 18.97 -17.50
C GLY A 161 -9.96 19.75 -18.21
N ILE A 162 -8.68 19.36 -18.03
CA ILE A 162 -7.54 19.94 -18.73
C ILE A 162 -7.69 19.72 -20.23
N PHE A 163 -7.92 18.49 -20.70
CA PHE A 163 -8.12 18.18 -22.13
C PHE A 163 -9.25 19.03 -22.73
N LYS A 164 -10.37 19.15 -22.01
CA LYS A 164 -11.51 19.97 -22.43
C LYS A 164 -11.19 21.47 -22.52
N VAL A 165 -10.31 22.00 -21.65
CA VAL A 165 -9.89 23.41 -21.67
C VAL A 165 -8.80 23.67 -22.70
N THR A 166 -7.89 22.72 -22.92
CA THR A 166 -6.76 22.85 -23.86
C THR A 166 -7.13 22.50 -25.30
N GLY A 167 -8.34 21.97 -25.55
CA GLY A 167 -8.84 21.68 -26.89
C GLY A 167 -8.13 20.51 -27.58
N VAL A 168 -7.54 19.60 -26.80
CA VAL A 168 -6.92 18.36 -27.28
C VAL A 168 -7.90 17.20 -27.10
#